data_AF-A0A1G9SYC7-F1
#
_entry.id   AF-A0A1G9SYC7-F1
#
_cell.length_a   1.000
_cell.length_b   1.000
_cell.length_c   1.000
_cell.angle_alpha   90.00
_cell.angle_beta   90.00
_cell.angle_gamma   90.00
#
_symmetry.space_group_name_H-M   'P 1'
#
loop_
_entity.id
_entity.type
_entity.pdbx_description
1 polymer ?
#
loop_
_entity_poly.entity_id
_entity_poly.type
_entity_poly.pdbx_seq_one_letter_code
_entity_poly.pdbx_strand_id
1 'polypeptide(L)'
;MYLIKEFQRLKTQENDIQKIEWNAKRFLSKNNYLIQTDAVKNYIIPSCNYRDDLRWLPYAEEGDLLNVALFGFTAKDWRNANPDLAKNSNVRDYATINELTVLSNLETHNAHMIREGKTKEERFTALKEIAEYQLRILKEAQHISNRIEKND
;
A
#
# COMPACT_ATOMS: atom_id res chain seq x y z
N MET A 1 51.91 5.46 3.98
CA MET A 1 50.68 5.90 3.28
C MET A 1 49.89 4.72 2.72
N TYR A 2 49.56 3.72 3.55
CA TYR A 2 48.81 2.51 3.13
C TYR A 2 47.40 2.48 3.71
N LEU A 3 47.23 2.98 4.95
CA LEU A 3 45.93 3.03 5.63
C LEU A 3 44.86 3.82 4.86
N ILE A 4 45.23 4.97 4.29
CA ILE A 4 44.30 5.84 3.56
C ILE A 4 43.81 5.17 2.27
N LYS A 5 44.71 4.46 1.58
CA LYS A 5 44.39 3.76 0.33
C LYS A 5 43.50 2.53 0.59
N GLU A 6 43.77 1.83 1.68
CA GLU A 6 42.98 0.69 2.11
C GLU A 6 41.59 1.09 2.62
N PHE A 7 41.48 2.21 3.34
CA PHE A 7 40.19 2.79 3.75
C PHE A 7 39.35 3.22 2.54
N GLN A 8 39.97 3.86 1.53
CA GLN A 8 39.29 4.19 0.28
C GLN A 8 38.83 2.94 -0.48
N ARG A 9 39.65 1.88 -0.53
CA ARG A 9 39.28 0.59 -1.14
C ARG A 9 38.05 -0.02 -0.47
N LEU A 10 38.03 -0.08 0.86
CA LEU A 10 36.91 -0.59 1.65
C LEU A 10 35.65 0.25 1.43
N LYS A 11 35.76 1.59 1.45
CA LYS A 11 34.63 2.48 1.14
C LYS A 11 34.05 2.23 -0.23
N THR A 12 34.89 1.96 -1.23
CA THR A 12 34.44 1.73 -2.61
C THR A 12 33.71 0.39 -2.72
N GLN A 13 34.24 -0.67 -2.09
CA GLN A 13 33.59 -1.98 -2.03
C GLN A 13 32.24 -1.94 -1.29
N GLU A 14 32.16 -1.25 -0.15
CA GLU A 14 30.88 -1.06 0.57
C GLU A 14 29.85 -0.32 -0.30
N ASN A 15 30.27 0.71 -1.03
CA ASN A 15 29.39 1.49 -1.88
C ASN A 15 28.87 0.67 -3.08
N ASP A 16 29.71 -0.20 -3.65
CA ASP A 16 29.30 -1.12 -4.71
C ASP A 16 28.34 -2.21 -4.21
N ILE A 17 28.58 -2.75 -3.00
CA ILE A 17 27.65 -3.68 -2.35
C ILE A 17 26.29 -3.00 -2.08
N GLN A 18 26.29 -1.77 -1.56
CA GLN A 18 25.06 -1.00 -1.33
C GLN A 18 24.30 -0.72 -2.63
N LYS A 19 25.00 -0.41 -3.73
CA LYS A 19 24.38 -0.27 -5.06
C LYS A 19 23.77 -1.57 -5.56
N ILE A 20 24.46 -2.69 -5.39
CA ILE A 20 23.95 -4.02 -5.78
C ILE A 20 22.70 -4.37 -4.96
N GLU A 21 22.73 -4.11 -3.65
CA GLU A 21 21.59 -4.36 -2.76
C GLU A 21 20.40 -3.46 -3.11
N TRP A 22 20.65 -2.19 -3.42
CA TRP A 22 19.64 -1.25 -3.88
C TRP A 22 19.03 -1.67 -5.22
N ASN A 23 19.86 -2.09 -6.17
CA ASN A 23 19.42 -2.63 -7.46
C ASN A 23 18.63 -3.93 -7.31
N ALA A 24 19.05 -4.83 -6.42
CA ALA A 24 18.35 -6.08 -6.13
C ALA A 24 16.97 -5.80 -5.49
N LYS A 25 16.89 -4.87 -4.54
CA LYS A 25 15.61 -4.40 -3.95
C LYS A 25 14.69 -3.82 -5.01
N ARG A 26 15.23 -3.04 -5.95
CA ARG A 26 14.46 -2.47 -7.06
C ARG A 26 13.98 -3.55 -8.03
N PHE A 27 14.84 -4.51 -8.38
CA PHE A 27 14.50 -5.64 -9.25
C PHE A 27 13.44 -6.56 -8.64
N LEU A 28 13.57 -6.89 -7.35
CA LEU A 28 12.58 -7.67 -6.60
C LEU A 28 11.25 -6.91 -6.49
N SER A 29 11.29 -5.60 -6.24
CA SER A 29 10.08 -4.76 -6.22
C SER A 29 9.41 -4.72 -7.60
N LYS A 30 10.19 -4.66 -8.68
CA LYS A 30 9.70 -4.65 -10.07
C LYS A 30 9.15 -6.01 -10.51
N ASN A 31 9.76 -7.11 -10.10
CA ASN A 31 9.23 -8.46 -10.34
C ASN A 31 7.99 -8.75 -9.51
N ASN A 32 7.98 -8.37 -8.22
CA ASN A 32 6.77 -8.43 -7.39
C ASN A 32 5.64 -7.60 -8.01
N TYR A 33 5.97 -6.46 -8.60
CA TYR A 33 5.02 -5.63 -9.34
C TYR A 33 4.47 -6.34 -10.60
N LEU A 34 5.32 -6.97 -11.41
CA LEU A 34 4.89 -7.71 -12.61
C LEU A 34 4.00 -8.91 -12.26
N ILE A 35 4.34 -9.63 -11.18
CA ILE A 35 3.58 -10.78 -10.66
C ILE A 35 2.23 -10.31 -10.06
N GLN A 36 2.22 -9.21 -9.31
CA GLN A 36 0.99 -8.65 -8.73
C GLN A 36 0.05 -8.03 -9.76
N THR A 37 0.59 -7.42 -10.83
CA THR A 37 -0.25 -6.84 -11.90
C THR A 37 -1.09 -7.91 -12.60
N ASP A 38 -0.67 -9.18 -12.55
CA ASP A 38 -1.46 -10.30 -13.09
C ASP A 38 -2.47 -10.86 -12.07
N ALA A 39 -2.17 -10.81 -10.77
CA ALA A 39 -3.08 -11.25 -9.70
C ALA A 39 -4.26 -10.29 -9.45
N VAL A 40 -4.09 -8.99 -9.65
CA VAL A 40 -5.15 -7.97 -9.49
C VAL A 40 -6.25 -8.10 -10.55
N LYS A 41 -6.02 -8.82 -11.66
CA LYS A 41 -6.94 -8.82 -12.82
C LYS A 41 -8.23 -9.62 -12.66
N ASN A 42 -8.38 -10.45 -11.63
CA ASN A 42 -9.48 -11.41 -11.55
C ASN A 42 -10.32 -11.34 -10.25
N TYR A 43 -10.55 -10.15 -9.68
CA TYR A 43 -11.53 -9.99 -8.60
C TYR A 43 -12.53 -8.86 -8.88
N ILE A 44 -13.75 -9.04 -8.39
CA ILE A 44 -14.86 -8.10 -8.54
C ILE A 44 -14.73 -7.04 -7.45
N ILE A 45 -14.68 -5.76 -7.86
CA ILE A 45 -14.75 -4.62 -6.94
C ILE A 45 -16.23 -4.38 -6.60
N PRO A 46 -16.63 -4.49 -5.33
CA PRO A 46 -18.00 -4.18 -4.91
C PRO A 46 -18.38 -2.73 -5.24
N SER A 47 -19.56 -2.51 -5.82
CA SER A 47 -20.14 -1.18 -5.97
C SER A 47 -20.80 -0.74 -4.67
N CYS A 48 -20.17 0.15 -3.91
CA CYS A 48 -20.68 0.59 -2.61
C CYS A 48 -20.54 2.11 -2.42
N ASN A 49 -21.52 2.74 -1.78
CA ASN A 49 -21.54 4.19 -1.55
C ASN A 49 -21.07 4.59 -0.13
N TYR A 50 -20.28 3.74 0.53
CA TYR A 50 -19.86 3.94 1.92
C TYR A 50 -19.05 5.22 2.15
N ARG A 51 -18.43 5.74 1.08
CA ARG A 51 -17.67 7.00 1.14
C ARG A 51 -18.54 8.25 1.19
N ASP A 52 -19.83 8.10 0.86
CA ASP A 52 -20.81 9.20 0.77
C ASP A 52 -21.94 9.06 1.82
N ASP A 53 -22.31 7.82 2.18
CA ASP A 53 -23.23 7.53 3.29
C ASP A 53 -22.45 6.99 4.51
N LEU A 54 -22.49 7.73 5.62
CA LEU A 54 -21.76 7.39 6.87
C LEU A 54 -22.58 6.55 7.86
N ARG A 55 -23.82 6.13 7.54
CA ARG A 55 -24.70 5.39 8.47
C ARG A 55 -24.14 4.05 8.96
N TRP A 56 -23.22 3.46 8.20
CA TRP A 56 -22.53 2.21 8.57
C TRP A 56 -21.47 2.42 9.65
N LEU A 57 -20.93 3.63 9.77
CA LEU A 57 -19.73 3.94 10.54
C LEU A 57 -19.83 3.58 12.03
N PRO A 58 -20.95 3.86 12.74
CA PRO A 58 -21.06 3.51 14.16
C PRO A 58 -20.89 2.02 14.42
N TYR A 59 -21.38 1.19 13.49
CA TYR A 59 -21.38 -0.28 13.59
C TYR A 59 -20.12 -0.94 12.99
N ALA A 60 -19.27 -0.15 12.33
CA ALA A 60 -18.07 -0.67 11.68
C ALA A 60 -17.00 -1.10 12.68
N GLU A 61 -16.38 -2.24 12.42
CA GLU A 61 -15.13 -2.62 13.07
C GLU A 61 -13.97 -1.75 12.55
N GLU A 62 -12.88 -1.70 13.32
CA GLU A 62 -11.69 -0.91 12.96
C GLU A 62 -11.06 -1.37 11.63
N GLY A 63 -11.14 -2.66 11.30
CA GLY A 63 -10.69 -3.17 10.00
C GLY A 63 -11.53 -2.65 8.84
N ASP A 64 -12.85 -2.57 9.01
CA ASP A 64 -13.76 -2.06 7.98
C ASP A 64 -13.63 -0.54 7.78
N LEU A 65 -13.35 0.21 8.86
CA LEU A 65 -13.00 1.63 8.77
C LEU A 65 -11.84 1.85 7.79
N LEU A 66 -10.77 1.06 7.93
CA LEU A 66 -9.57 1.15 7.11
C LEU A 66 -9.82 0.66 5.68
N ASN A 67 -10.54 -0.45 5.52
CA ASN A 67 -10.86 -1.00 4.22
C ASN A 67 -11.74 -0.05 3.40
N VAL A 68 -12.73 0.58 4.02
CA VAL A 68 -13.58 1.56 3.32
C VAL A 68 -12.79 2.83 3.00
N ALA A 69 -11.93 3.30 3.91
CA ALA A 69 -11.07 4.46 3.65
C ALA A 69 -10.16 4.22 2.44
N LEU A 70 -9.58 3.02 2.31
CA LEU A 70 -8.65 2.70 1.22
C LEU A 70 -9.34 2.21 -0.06
N PHE A 71 -10.16 1.17 0.03
CA PHE A 71 -10.76 0.45 -1.10
C PHE A 71 -12.19 0.88 -1.42
N GLY A 72 -12.90 1.48 -0.46
CA GLY A 72 -14.29 1.92 -0.62
C GLY A 72 -15.35 0.88 -0.28
N PHE A 73 -14.97 -0.29 0.22
CA PHE A 73 -15.88 -1.38 0.58
C PHE A 73 -15.41 -2.11 1.84
N THR A 74 -16.32 -2.81 2.52
CA THR A 74 -15.98 -3.61 3.72
C THR A 74 -15.37 -4.96 3.32
N ALA A 75 -14.75 -5.65 4.28
CA ALA A 75 -14.28 -7.01 4.04
C ALA A 75 -15.43 -7.96 3.69
N LYS A 76 -16.62 -7.72 4.24
CA LYS A 76 -17.82 -8.51 3.95
C LYS A 76 -18.28 -8.32 2.51
N ASP A 77 -18.33 -7.09 2.02
CA ASP A 77 -18.76 -6.81 0.64
C ASP A 77 -17.80 -7.42 -0.36
N TRP A 78 -16.50 -7.37 -0.08
CA TRP A 78 -15.50 -8.05 -0.90
C TRP A 78 -15.73 -9.55 -0.97
N ARG A 79 -16.00 -10.21 0.17
CA ARG A 79 -16.30 -11.65 0.21
C ARG A 79 -17.59 -11.99 -0.54
N ASN A 80 -18.63 -11.15 -0.41
CA ASN A 80 -19.90 -11.34 -1.10
C ASN A 80 -19.74 -11.22 -2.62
N ALA A 81 -18.92 -10.28 -3.08
CA ALA A 81 -18.63 -10.10 -4.50
C ALA A 81 -17.69 -11.20 -5.04
N ASN A 82 -16.86 -11.81 -4.18
CA ASN A 82 -15.83 -12.79 -4.57
C ASN A 82 -15.94 -14.11 -3.78
N PRO A 83 -17.08 -14.83 -3.87
CA PRO A 83 -17.36 -15.96 -2.99
C PRO A 83 -16.38 -17.13 -3.17
N ASP A 84 -15.88 -17.34 -4.39
CA ASP A 84 -14.90 -18.41 -4.66
C ASP A 84 -13.50 -18.08 -4.12
N LEU A 85 -13.08 -16.82 -4.23
CA LEU A 85 -11.79 -16.37 -3.70
C LEU A 85 -11.81 -16.29 -2.17
N ALA A 86 -12.96 -15.89 -1.61
CA ALA A 86 -13.17 -15.76 -0.17
C ALA A 86 -13.03 -17.08 0.61
N LYS A 87 -13.02 -18.24 -0.07
CA LYS A 87 -12.83 -19.55 0.56
C LYS A 87 -11.44 -19.69 1.20
N ASN A 88 -10.41 -19.13 0.55
CA ASN A 88 -9.01 -19.32 0.96
C ASN A 88 -8.20 -18.01 1.00
N SER A 89 -8.83 -16.86 0.77
CA SER A 89 -8.13 -15.58 0.63
C SER A 89 -8.99 -14.40 1.10
N ASN A 90 -8.36 -13.23 1.20
CA ASN A 90 -8.98 -11.98 1.60
C ASN A 90 -8.55 -10.82 0.69
N VAL A 91 -9.19 -9.66 0.83
CA VAL A 91 -8.91 -8.46 -0.01
C VAL A 91 -7.43 -8.08 -0.04
N ARG A 92 -6.69 -8.23 1.06
CA ARG A 92 -5.27 -7.84 1.15
C ARG A 92 -4.39 -8.72 0.25
N ASP A 93 -4.78 -9.97 0.02
CA ASP A 93 -4.04 -10.90 -0.86
C ASP A 93 -4.11 -10.47 -2.33
N TYR A 94 -5.10 -9.64 -2.68
CA TYR A 94 -5.32 -9.11 -4.03
C TYR A 94 -4.99 -7.60 -4.13
N ALA A 95 -4.52 -6.99 -3.05
CA ALA A 95 -4.12 -5.58 -3.05
C ALA A 95 -2.69 -5.42 -3.63
N THR A 96 -2.46 -4.30 -4.32
CA THR A 96 -1.12 -3.92 -4.80
C THR A 96 -0.19 -3.60 -3.63
N ILE A 97 1.14 -3.69 -3.82
CA ILE A 97 2.13 -3.22 -2.82
C ILE A 97 1.86 -1.78 -2.38
N ASN A 98 1.45 -0.90 -3.29
CA ASN A 98 1.15 0.49 -2.97
C ASN A 98 -0.06 0.57 -2.02
N GLU A 99 -1.14 -0.15 -2.32
CA GLU A 99 -2.32 -0.21 -1.45
C GLU A 99 -2.00 -0.83 -0.08
N LEU A 100 -1.22 -1.92 -0.03
CA LEU A 100 -0.79 -2.53 1.24
C LEU A 100 0.08 -1.57 2.07
N THR A 101 0.94 -0.80 1.41
CA THR A 101 1.78 0.22 2.05
C THR A 101 0.92 1.32 2.64
N VAL A 102 -0.06 1.83 1.87
CA VAL A 102 -1.01 2.83 2.37
C VAL A 102 -1.83 2.25 3.53
N LEU A 103 -2.32 1.01 3.43
CA LEU A 103 -3.09 0.36 4.48
C LEU A 103 -2.31 0.29 5.81
N SER A 104 -1.04 -0.10 5.76
CA SER A 104 -0.17 -0.13 6.94
C SER A 104 0.05 1.27 7.55
N ASN A 105 0.18 2.29 6.71
CA ASN A 105 0.22 3.67 7.17
C ASN A 105 -1.09 4.08 7.85
N LEU A 106 -2.25 3.73 7.26
CA LEU A 106 -3.56 4.03 7.84
C LEU A 106 -3.74 3.35 9.20
N GLU A 107 -3.29 2.11 9.38
CA GLU A 107 -3.31 1.40 10.68
C GLU A 107 -2.54 2.21 11.74
N THR A 108 -1.36 2.72 11.38
CA THR A 108 -0.52 3.54 12.28
C THR A 108 -1.18 4.88 12.64
N HIS A 109 -1.72 5.60 11.65
CA HIS A 109 -2.41 6.88 11.89
C HIS A 109 -3.68 6.67 12.71
N ASN A 110 -4.44 5.62 12.43
CA ASN A 110 -5.66 5.29 13.16
C ASN A 110 -5.34 5.02 14.64
N ALA A 111 -4.32 4.20 14.93
CA ALA A 111 -3.88 3.93 16.29
C ALA A 111 -3.47 5.21 17.04
N HIS A 112 -2.79 6.14 16.36
CA HIS A 112 -2.44 7.43 16.93
C HIS A 112 -3.70 8.27 17.26
N MET A 113 -4.64 8.39 16.32
CA MET A 113 -5.87 9.17 16.53
C MET A 113 -6.78 8.58 17.60
N ILE A 114 -6.80 7.25 17.77
CA ILE A 114 -7.48 6.60 18.89
C ILE A 114 -6.88 7.08 20.22
N ARG A 115 -5.54 7.16 20.32
CA ARG A 115 -4.87 7.67 21.53
C ARG A 115 -5.15 9.15 21.79
N GLU A 116 -5.35 9.93 20.74
CA GLU A 116 -5.78 11.34 20.84
C GLU A 116 -7.26 11.50 21.20
N GLY A 117 -8.03 10.41 21.27
CA GLY A 117 -9.46 10.45 21.60
C GLY A 117 -10.35 10.92 20.46
N LYS A 118 -9.87 10.88 19.20
CA LYS A 118 -10.69 11.28 18.05
C LYS A 118 -11.86 10.32 17.83
N THR A 119 -13.00 10.89 17.47
CA THR A 119 -14.21 10.15 17.10
C THR A 119 -13.98 9.31 15.85
N LYS A 120 -14.82 8.29 15.63
CA LYS A 120 -14.69 7.39 14.48
C LYS A 120 -14.92 8.14 13.16
N GLU A 121 -15.80 9.13 13.18
CA GLU A 121 -16.12 10.05 12.07
C GLU A 121 -14.91 10.92 11.68
N GLU A 122 -14.26 11.54 12.66
CA GLU A 122 -13.05 12.34 12.45
C GLU A 122 -11.92 11.45 11.91
N ARG A 123 -11.74 10.26 12.48
CA ARG A 123 -10.75 9.29 12.02
C ARG A 123 -11.02 8.86 10.59
N PHE A 124 -12.25 8.49 10.26
CA PHE A 124 -12.61 8.07 8.91
C PHE A 124 -12.27 9.14 7.86
N THR A 125 -12.64 10.39 8.14
CA THR A 125 -12.40 11.53 7.25
C THR A 125 -10.91 11.72 7.01
N ALA A 126 -10.11 11.76 8.09
CA ALA A 126 -8.66 11.88 7.98
C ALA A 126 -8.01 10.69 7.25
N LEU A 127 -8.44 9.46 7.55
CA LEU A 127 -7.91 8.26 6.90
C LEU A 127 -8.21 8.23 5.40
N LYS A 128 -9.41 8.65 4.99
CA LYS A 128 -9.79 8.77 3.58
C LYS A 128 -8.89 9.77 2.86
N GLU A 129 -8.68 10.95 3.42
CA GLU A 129 -7.80 11.98 2.85
C GLU A 129 -6.34 11.49 2.73
N ILE A 130 -5.82 10.85 3.78
CA ILE A 130 -4.46 10.27 3.77
C ILE A 130 -4.35 9.20 2.68
N ALA A 131 -5.34 8.32 2.57
CA ALA A 131 -5.33 7.25 1.58
C ALA A 131 -5.30 7.81 0.15
N GLU A 132 -6.18 8.76 -0.16
CA GLU A 132 -6.27 9.40 -1.47
C GLU A 132 -4.98 10.14 -1.84
N TYR A 133 -4.41 10.88 -0.88
CA TYR A 133 -3.14 11.58 -1.05
C TYR A 133 -1.97 10.62 -1.33
N GLN A 134 -1.80 9.60 -0.48
CA GLN A 134 -0.68 8.66 -0.62
C GLN A 134 -0.78 7.81 -1.89
N LEU A 135 -1.98 7.33 -2.24
CA LEU A 135 -2.18 6.59 -3.49
C LEU A 135 -1.88 7.43 -4.72
N ARG A 136 -2.26 8.73 -4.72
CA ARG A 136 -1.93 9.63 -5.82
C ARG A 136 -0.42 9.76 -6.02
N ILE A 137 0.32 10.02 -4.93
CA ILE A 137 1.78 10.14 -4.98
C ILE A 137 2.44 8.85 -5.46
N LEU A 138 2.02 7.70 -4.93
CA LEU A 138 2.60 6.41 -5.31
C LEU A 138 2.33 6.08 -6.79
N LYS A 139 1.13 6.40 -7.29
CA LYS A 139 0.81 6.26 -8.72
C LYS A 139 1.66 7.18 -9.59
N GLU A 140 1.82 8.44 -9.21
CA GLU A 140 2.66 9.40 -9.95
C GLU A 140 4.13 8.96 -9.99
N ALA A 141 4.69 8.55 -8.85
CA ALA A 141 6.05 8.03 -8.75
C ALA A 141 6.25 6.79 -9.64
N GLN A 142 5.26 5.89 -9.65
CA GLN A 142 5.24 4.71 -10.51
C GLN A 142 5.16 5.08 -11.99
N HIS A 143 4.33 6.05 -12.37
CA HIS A 143 4.27 6.56 -13.75
C HIS A 143 5.61 7.13 -14.21
N ILE A 144 6.30 7.90 -13.35
CA ILE A 144 7.62 8.45 -13.66
C ILE A 144 8.64 7.33 -13.85
N SER A 145 8.69 6.35 -12.94
CA SER A 145 9.59 5.20 -13.05
C SER A 145 9.39 4.44 -14.35
N ASN A 146 8.14 4.17 -14.73
CA ASN A 146 7.81 3.45 -15.97
C ASN A 146 8.20 4.22 -17.25
N ARG A 147 8.23 5.56 -17.21
CA ARG A 147 8.66 6.39 -18.35
C ARG A 147 10.17 6.37 -18.53
N ILE A 148 10.92 6.38 -17.43
CA ILE A 148 12.39 6.29 -17.46
C ILE A 148 12.80 4.94 -18.08
N GLU A 149 12.19 3.84 -17.62
CA GLU A 149 12.51 2.49 -18.09
C GLU A 149 12.14 2.18 -19.55
N LYS A 150 11.30 3.00 -20.19
CA LYS A 150 10.95 2.86 -21.62
C LYS A 150 11.86 3.66 -22.53
N ASN A 151 12.64 4.59 -21.98
CA ASN A 151 13.54 5.46 -22.71
C ASN A 151 15.01 5.01 -22.64
N ASP A 152 15.29 3.96 -21.87
CA ASP A 152 16.55 3.22 -21.81
C ASP A 152 16.42 1.89 -22.60
#